data_AF-A0A958AGD8-F1
#
_entry.id   AF-A0A958AGD8-F1
#
_cell.length_a   1.000
_cell.length_b   1.000
_cell.length_c   1.000
_cell.angle_alpha   90.00
_cell.angle_beta   90.00
_cell.angle_gamma   90.00
#
_symmetry.space_group_name_H-M   'P 1'
#
loop_
_entity.id
_entity.type
_entity.pdbx_description
1 polymer ?
#
loop_
_entity_poly.entity_id
_entity_poly.type
_entity_poly.pdbx_seq_one_letter_code
_entity_poly.pdbx_strand_id
1 'polypeptide(L)'
;GALMAAWGGPKRLLPGIVIFIALSGIGYVVAGLLPLVWLIGAGFFVASLAGSGWGILMTALEQRKVALDLQGRVFGTEGMIALLFESAAYPLAGLLADHIFQPAMREGQWLATALGPLVGVGAGRGMGVQILLMGCCVIGMAGIGILVAPIRRVEQELPDAVQ
;
A
#
# COMPACT_ATOMS: atom_id res chain seq x y z
N GLY A 1 15.20 17.24 -9.93
CA GLY A 1 16.29 17.57 -10.86
C GLY A 1 17.53 18.06 -10.13
N ALA A 2 17.58 19.34 -9.74
CA ALA A 2 18.78 19.97 -9.19
C ALA A 2 19.24 19.46 -7.80
N LEU A 3 18.30 19.12 -6.90
CA LEU A 3 18.64 18.58 -5.56
C LEU A 3 19.21 17.14 -5.60
N MET A 4 18.79 16.32 -6.57
CA MET A 4 19.34 14.96 -6.77
C MET A 4 20.77 15.01 -7.31
N ALA A 5 21.09 16.00 -8.15
CA ALA A 5 22.44 16.20 -8.70
C ALA A 5 23.44 16.70 -7.65
N ALA A 6 22.99 17.46 -6.65
CA ALA A 6 23.84 17.96 -5.57
C ALA A 6 24.11 16.92 -4.47
N TRP A 7 23.19 15.97 -4.26
CA TRP A 7 23.24 15.06 -3.08
C TRP A 7 23.42 13.57 -3.42
N GLY A 8 23.41 13.17 -4.69
CA GLY A 8 23.62 11.77 -5.14
C GLY A 8 22.49 10.79 -4.79
N GLY A 9 21.48 11.25 -4.04
CA GLY A 9 20.36 10.44 -3.58
C GLY A 9 20.74 9.44 -2.47
N PRO A 10 19.74 8.83 -1.81
CA PRO A 10 20.00 7.83 -0.80
C PRO A 10 20.67 6.58 -1.40
N LYS A 11 21.73 6.11 -0.73
CA LYS A 11 22.44 4.86 -1.08
C LYS A 11 21.61 3.61 -0.84
N ARG A 12 20.59 3.69 0.02
CA ARG A 12 19.62 2.63 0.30
C ARG A 12 18.20 3.15 0.11
N LEU A 13 17.47 2.59 -0.83
CA LEU A 13 16.10 2.96 -1.17
C LEU A 13 15.09 2.14 -0.36
N LEU A 14 15.44 0.89 -0.01
CA LEU A 14 14.56 -0.06 0.66
C LEU A 14 13.97 0.45 2.00
N PRO A 15 14.74 1.08 2.92
CA PRO A 15 14.15 1.63 4.14
C PRO A 15 13.10 2.71 3.85
N GLY A 16 13.35 3.55 2.84
CA GLY A 16 12.40 4.57 2.38
C GLY A 16 11.13 3.93 1.85
N ILE A 17 11.26 2.90 1.00
CA ILE A 17 10.12 2.17 0.45
C ILE A 17 9.24 1.60 1.56
N VAL A 18 9.84 0.90 2.53
CA VAL A 18 9.11 0.32 3.66
C VAL A 18 8.39 1.39 4.49
N ILE A 19 9.05 2.52 4.76
CA ILE A 19 8.44 3.65 5.49
C ILE A 19 7.23 4.19 4.72
N PHE A 20 7.35 4.39 3.41
CA PHE A 20 6.25 4.90 2.60
C PHE A 20 5.09 3.89 2.46
N ILE A 21 5.37 2.59 2.37
CA ILE A 21 4.33 1.55 2.39
C ILE A 21 3.60 1.57 3.74
N ALA A 22 4.35 1.57 4.85
CA ALA A 22 3.76 1.63 6.19
C ALA A 22 2.93 2.92 6.39
N LEU A 23 3.42 4.06 5.93
CA LEU A 23 2.72 5.34 6.00
C LEU A 23 1.44 5.32 5.16
N SER A 24 1.46 4.67 4.00
CA SER A 24 0.25 4.49 3.17
C SER A 24 -0.80 3.64 3.89
N GLY A 25 -0.37 2.53 4.51
CA GLY A 25 -1.23 1.69 5.34
C GLY A 25 -1.82 2.44 6.54
N ILE A 26 -1.05 3.29 7.22
CA ILE A 26 -1.56 4.16 8.30
C ILE A 26 -2.64 5.11 7.76
N GLY A 27 -2.42 5.70 6.57
CA GLY A 27 -3.43 6.54 5.91
C GLY A 27 -4.76 5.81 5.70
N TYR A 28 -4.72 4.56 5.22
CA TYR A 28 -5.92 3.73 5.08
C TYR A 28 -6.57 3.39 6.42
N VAL A 29 -5.79 3.04 7.45
CA VAL A 29 -6.33 2.78 8.81
C VAL A 29 -7.07 4.01 9.32
N VAL A 30 -6.48 5.20 9.20
CA VAL A 30 -7.09 6.48 9.61
C VAL A 30 -8.37 6.76 8.82
N ALA A 31 -8.36 6.52 7.50
CA ALA A 31 -9.53 6.71 6.65
C ALA A 31 -10.69 5.76 7.01
N GLY A 32 -10.39 4.55 7.46
CA GLY A 32 -11.40 3.57 7.88
C GLY A 32 -11.88 3.72 9.33
N LEU A 33 -11.21 4.54 10.15
CA LEU A 33 -11.38 4.52 11.60
C LEU A 33 -12.65 5.22 12.09
N LEU A 34 -12.99 6.41 11.58
CA LEU A 34 -14.08 7.23 12.11
C LEU A 34 -15.01 7.77 11.01
N PRO A 35 -16.30 8.03 11.31
CA PRO A 35 -17.27 8.61 10.39
C PRO A 35 -17.07 10.09 10.04
N LEU A 36 -15.84 10.61 10.11
CA LEU A 36 -15.55 12.02 9.91
C LEU A 36 -15.03 12.26 8.50
N VAL A 37 -15.79 12.99 7.68
CA VAL A 37 -15.46 13.27 6.27
C VAL A 37 -14.05 13.86 6.11
N TRP A 38 -13.67 14.79 6.98
CA TRP A 38 -12.35 15.40 6.95
C TRP A 38 -11.23 14.41 7.28
N LEU A 39 -11.48 13.45 8.19
CA LEU A 39 -10.50 12.44 8.58
C LEU A 39 -10.34 11.39 7.46
N ILE A 40 -11.45 11.00 6.82
CA ILE A 40 -11.45 10.13 5.66
C ILE A 40 -10.62 10.78 4.54
N GLY A 41 -10.88 12.05 4.22
CA GLY A 41 -10.13 12.78 3.21
C GLY A 41 -8.65 12.91 3.54
N ALA A 42 -8.30 13.24 4.79
CA ALA A 42 -6.91 13.31 5.24
C ALA A 42 -6.20 11.95 5.16
N GLY A 43 -6.87 10.87 5.58
CA GLY A 43 -6.34 9.51 5.53
C GLY A 43 -6.04 9.06 4.11
N PHE A 44 -6.99 9.25 3.19
CA PHE A 44 -6.77 8.96 1.77
C PHE A 44 -5.70 9.84 1.15
N PHE A 45 -5.62 11.12 1.50
CA PHE A 45 -4.57 12.01 1.03
C PHE A 45 -3.18 11.51 1.44
N VAL A 46 -3.00 11.14 2.72
CA VAL A 46 -1.75 10.53 3.21
C VAL A 46 -1.48 9.21 2.50
N ALA A 47 -2.49 8.35 2.34
CA ALA A 47 -2.37 7.05 1.69
C ALA A 47 -1.90 7.18 0.24
N SER A 48 -2.48 8.10 -0.52
CA SER A 48 -2.12 8.37 -1.92
C SER A 48 -0.74 9.03 -2.03
N LEU A 49 -0.43 10.02 -1.20
CA LEU A 49 0.88 10.70 -1.22
C LEU A 49 2.00 9.72 -0.91
N ALA A 50 1.83 8.90 0.14
CA ALA A 50 2.78 7.86 0.50
C ALA A 50 2.83 6.74 -0.54
N GLY A 51 1.67 6.43 -1.15
CA GLY A 51 1.51 5.53 -2.28
C GLY A 51 2.42 5.88 -3.46
N SER A 52 2.38 7.14 -3.89
CA SER A 52 3.29 7.67 -4.91
C SER A 52 4.75 7.60 -4.48
N GLY A 53 5.04 7.89 -3.21
CA GLY A 53 6.40 7.88 -2.66
C GLY A 53 7.08 6.52 -2.76
N TRP A 54 6.43 5.43 -2.34
CA TRP A 54 7.03 4.10 -2.45
C TRP A 54 7.12 3.63 -3.90
N GLY A 55 6.14 3.94 -4.76
CA GLY A 55 6.17 3.60 -6.18
C GLY A 55 7.38 4.22 -6.89
N ILE A 56 7.66 5.50 -6.65
CA ILE A 56 8.85 6.18 -7.20
C ILE A 56 10.14 5.49 -6.77
N LEU A 57 10.25 5.12 -5.49
CA LEU A 57 11.45 4.47 -4.96
C LEU A 57 11.60 3.04 -5.48
N MET A 58 10.51 2.31 -5.69
CA MET A 58 10.53 0.97 -6.30
C MET A 58 11.00 1.01 -7.74
N THR A 59 10.43 1.88 -8.57
CA THR A 59 10.89 2.06 -9.95
C THR A 59 12.37 2.49 -10.00
N ALA A 60 12.81 3.35 -9.08
CA ALA A 60 14.22 3.73 -8.98
C ALA A 60 15.13 2.55 -8.57
N LEU A 61 14.65 1.65 -7.70
CA LEU A 61 15.38 0.44 -7.30
C LEU A 61 15.52 -0.53 -8.47
N GLU A 62 14.47 -0.74 -9.23
CA GLU A 62 14.48 -1.58 -10.43
C GLU A 62 15.37 -0.99 -11.52
N GLN A 63 15.33 0.33 -11.72
CA GLN A 63 16.24 1.04 -12.63
C GLN A 63 17.72 0.83 -12.28
N ARG A 64 18.07 0.76 -11.00
CA ARG A 64 19.45 0.51 -10.56
C ARG A 64 19.86 -0.95 -10.74
N LYS A 65 18.92 -1.89 -10.68
CA LYS A 65 19.20 -3.34 -10.61
C LYS A 65 19.01 -4.08 -11.92
N VAL A 66 18.18 -3.57 -12.81
CA VAL A 66 17.86 -4.19 -14.08
C VAL A 66 18.73 -3.59 -15.17
N ALA A 67 19.38 -4.44 -15.95
CA ALA A 67 20.16 -4.01 -17.11
C ALA A 67 19.28 -3.29 -18.15
N LEU A 68 19.83 -2.26 -18.80
CA LEU A 68 19.09 -1.38 -19.74
C LEU A 68 18.40 -2.15 -20.88
N ASP A 69 19.00 -3.24 -21.35
CA ASP A 69 18.49 -4.11 -22.40
C ASP A 69 17.28 -4.97 -21.95
N LEU A 70 17.13 -5.21 -20.65
CA LEU A 70 16.04 -6.00 -20.06
C LEU A 70 14.94 -5.14 -19.44
N GLN A 71 15.19 -3.85 -19.26
CA GLN A 71 14.32 -2.95 -18.52
C GLN A 71 12.89 -2.88 -19.07
N GLY A 72 12.74 -2.78 -20.40
CA GLY A 72 11.41 -2.78 -21.03
C GLY A 72 10.64 -4.09 -20.86
N ARG A 73 11.35 -5.23 -20.79
CA ARG A 73 10.74 -6.55 -20.56
C ARG A 73 10.31 -6.72 -19.10
N VAL A 74 11.12 -6.25 -18.17
CA VAL A 74 10.81 -6.33 -16.74
C VAL A 74 9.60 -5.46 -16.42
N PHE A 75 9.64 -4.17 -16.79
CA PHE A 75 8.50 -3.26 -16.54
C PHE A 75 7.23 -3.67 -17.28
N GLY A 76 7.34 -4.20 -18.51
CA GLY A 76 6.19 -4.73 -19.23
C GLY A 76 5.57 -5.92 -18.51
N THR A 77 6.39 -6.85 -18.01
CA THR A 77 5.91 -8.04 -17.28
C THR A 77 5.29 -7.65 -15.94
N GLU A 78 5.96 -6.79 -15.18
CA GLU A 78 5.46 -6.26 -13.91
C GLU A 78 4.13 -5.53 -14.10
N GLY A 79 4.03 -4.65 -15.09
CA GLY A 79 2.80 -3.92 -15.41
C GLY A 79 1.66 -4.86 -15.82
N MET A 80 1.93 -5.92 -16.60
CA MET A 80 0.92 -6.93 -16.93
C MET A 80 0.44 -7.68 -15.68
N ILE A 81 1.35 -8.05 -14.79
CA ILE A 81 1.00 -8.72 -13.53
C ILE A 81 0.15 -7.79 -12.66
N ALA A 82 0.55 -6.53 -12.49
CA ALA A 82 -0.20 -5.53 -11.73
C ALA A 82 -1.63 -5.35 -12.29
N LEU A 83 -1.76 -5.19 -13.61
CA LEU A 83 -3.05 -5.01 -14.27
C LEU A 83 -3.99 -6.21 -14.05
N LEU A 84 -3.45 -7.45 -14.07
CA LEU A 84 -4.23 -8.65 -13.80
C LEU A 84 -4.75 -8.66 -12.35
N PHE A 85 -3.90 -8.34 -11.38
CA PHE A 85 -4.30 -8.26 -9.98
C PHE A 85 -5.32 -7.16 -9.73
N GLU A 86 -5.13 -5.97 -10.29
CA GLU A 86 -6.08 -4.85 -10.17
C GLU A 86 -7.44 -5.21 -10.78
N SER A 87 -7.43 -5.80 -11.98
CA SER A 87 -8.66 -6.22 -12.67
C SER A 87 -9.48 -7.22 -11.86
N ALA A 88 -8.82 -8.11 -11.11
CA ALA A 88 -9.49 -9.04 -10.20
C ALA A 88 -9.88 -8.37 -8.86
N ALA A 89 -9.03 -7.49 -8.34
CA ALA A 89 -9.20 -6.87 -7.03
C ALA A 89 -10.42 -5.93 -6.98
N TYR A 90 -10.65 -5.11 -8.01
CA TYR A 90 -11.78 -4.16 -8.01
C TYR A 90 -13.16 -4.83 -7.87
N PRO A 91 -13.53 -5.84 -8.70
CA PRO A 91 -14.81 -6.51 -8.54
C PRO A 91 -14.90 -7.28 -7.21
N LEU A 92 -13.82 -7.94 -6.78
CA LEU A 92 -13.79 -8.62 -5.49
C LEU A 92 -14.00 -7.66 -4.32
N ALA A 93 -13.37 -6.48 -4.36
CA ALA A 93 -13.52 -5.46 -3.33
C ALA A 93 -14.98 -4.95 -3.23
N GLY A 94 -15.67 -4.79 -4.36
CA GLY A 94 -17.09 -4.44 -4.38
C GLY A 94 -17.97 -5.54 -3.82
N LEU A 95 -17.76 -6.79 -4.26
CA LEU A 95 -18.52 -7.94 -3.76
C LEU A 95 -18.33 -8.16 -2.26
N LEU A 96 -17.09 -8.05 -1.77
CA LEU A 96 -16.78 -8.15 -0.34
C LEU A 96 -17.46 -7.02 0.45
N ALA A 97 -17.43 -5.80 -0.06
CA ALA A 97 -18.07 -4.66 0.58
C ALA A 97 -19.58 -4.88 0.72
N ASP A 98 -20.26 -5.23 -0.37
CA ASP A 98 -21.72 -5.29 -0.41
C ASP A 98 -22.29 -6.57 0.22
N HIS A 99 -21.61 -7.71 0.08
CA HIS A 99 -22.11 -9.01 0.54
C HIS A 99 -21.53 -9.50 1.86
N ILE A 100 -20.38 -8.98 2.31
CA ILE A 100 -19.75 -9.42 3.56
C ILE A 100 -19.70 -8.28 4.58
N PHE A 101 -18.99 -7.19 4.26
CA PHE A 101 -18.70 -6.16 5.27
C PHE A 101 -19.92 -5.30 5.61
N GLN A 102 -20.69 -4.87 4.61
CA GLN A 102 -21.89 -4.08 4.82
C GLN A 102 -22.97 -4.83 5.62
N PRO A 103 -23.34 -6.08 5.29
CA PRO A 103 -24.31 -6.83 6.09
C PRO A 103 -23.77 -7.16 7.49
N ALA A 104 -22.47 -7.47 7.64
CA ALA A 104 -21.87 -7.73 8.95
C ALA A 104 -21.81 -6.47 9.86
N MET A 105 -21.89 -5.27 9.27
CA MET A 105 -21.94 -3.99 9.98
C MET A 105 -23.36 -3.48 10.27
N ARG A 106 -24.40 -4.31 10.03
CA ARG A 106 -25.77 -3.99 10.47
C ARG A 106 -25.92 -4.18 11.98
N GLU A 107 -26.81 -3.41 12.58
CA GLU A 107 -27.12 -3.52 14.01
C GLU A 107 -27.46 -4.96 14.40
N GLY A 108 -26.89 -5.43 15.52
CA GLY A 108 -27.09 -6.78 16.06
C GLY A 108 -26.18 -7.87 15.48
N GLN A 109 -25.30 -7.55 14.52
CA GLN A 109 -24.33 -8.50 13.97
C GLN A 109 -23.00 -8.52 14.74
N TRP A 110 -22.27 -9.63 14.67
CA TRP A 110 -21.02 -9.83 15.42
C TRP A 110 -19.95 -8.76 15.16
N LEU A 111 -19.80 -8.34 13.90
CA LEU A 111 -18.78 -7.36 13.51
C LEU A 111 -19.19 -5.95 13.95
N ALA A 112 -20.48 -5.62 13.88
CA ALA A 112 -21.02 -4.38 14.45
C ALA A 112 -20.84 -4.33 15.98
N THR A 113 -20.98 -5.45 16.69
CA THR A 113 -20.73 -5.50 18.14
C THR A 113 -19.24 -5.34 18.48
N ALA A 114 -18.35 -5.95 17.70
CA ALA A 114 -16.91 -5.93 17.96
C ALA A 114 -16.24 -4.60 17.56
N LEU A 115 -16.57 -4.07 16.38
CA LEU A 115 -15.91 -2.89 15.78
C LEU A 115 -16.80 -1.65 15.74
N GLY A 116 -18.10 -1.77 16.02
CA GLY A 116 -19.03 -0.64 16.04
C GLY A 116 -18.63 0.49 17.01
N PRO A 117 -18.07 0.22 18.21
CA PRO A 117 -17.58 1.30 19.08
C PRO A 117 -16.43 2.11 18.49
N LEU A 118 -15.64 1.53 17.59
CA LEU A 118 -14.49 2.18 16.95
C LEU A 118 -14.89 2.86 15.64
N VAL A 119 -15.52 2.10 14.73
CA VAL A 119 -15.79 2.51 13.34
C VAL A 119 -17.18 3.11 13.14
N GLY A 120 -18.08 2.88 14.09
CA GLY A 120 -19.50 3.17 14.00
C GLY A 120 -20.29 2.04 13.33
N VAL A 121 -21.61 2.09 13.47
CA VAL A 121 -22.57 1.14 12.88
C VAL A 121 -23.49 1.88 11.91
N GLY A 122 -23.92 1.24 10.83
CA GLY A 122 -24.85 1.82 9.85
C GLY A 122 -24.36 1.77 8.40
N ALA A 123 -25.14 2.41 7.51
CA ALA A 123 -24.88 2.38 6.08
C ALA A 123 -23.50 2.99 5.73
N GLY A 124 -22.69 2.23 4.99
CA GLY A 124 -21.36 2.62 4.53
C GLY A 124 -20.24 2.29 5.51
N ARG A 125 -20.55 1.82 6.73
CA ARG A 125 -19.54 1.43 7.72
C ARG A 125 -18.81 0.13 7.35
N GLY A 126 -19.46 -0.74 6.57
CA GLY A 126 -18.80 -1.93 6.00
C GLY A 126 -17.58 -1.57 5.17
N MET A 127 -17.68 -0.56 4.31
CA MET A 127 -16.55 -0.08 3.51
C MET A 127 -15.44 0.51 4.39
N GLY A 128 -15.80 1.23 5.46
CA GLY A 128 -14.83 1.75 6.44
C GLY A 128 -13.99 0.64 7.07
N VAL A 129 -14.63 -0.46 7.49
CA VAL A 129 -13.90 -1.63 8.02
C VAL A 129 -13.07 -2.32 6.98
N GLN A 130 -13.56 -2.46 5.74
CA GLN A 130 -12.77 -3.02 4.65
C GLN A 130 -11.48 -2.21 4.40
N ILE A 131 -11.58 -0.88 4.37
CA ILE A 131 -10.44 0.02 4.20
C ILE A 131 -9.49 -0.07 5.40
N LEU A 132 -10.02 -0.12 6.63
CA LEU A 132 -9.23 -0.28 7.84
C LEU A 132 -8.42 -1.58 7.83
N LEU A 133 -9.06 -2.71 7.49
CA LEU A 133 -8.40 -4.01 7.39
C LEU A 133 -7.35 -4.02 6.29
N MET A 134 -7.65 -3.40 5.14
CA MET A 134 -6.67 -3.22 4.06
C MET A 134 -5.44 -2.46 4.56
N GLY A 135 -5.62 -1.35 5.30
CA GLY A 135 -4.52 -0.60 5.90
C GLY A 135 -3.67 -1.44 6.84
N CYS A 136 -4.30 -2.24 7.71
CA CYS A 136 -3.60 -3.20 8.57
C CYS A 136 -2.80 -4.24 7.78
N CYS A 137 -3.36 -4.79 6.70
CA CYS A 137 -2.68 -5.73 5.82
C CYS A 137 -1.45 -5.09 5.15
N VAL A 138 -1.56 -3.85 4.68
CA VAL A 138 -0.45 -3.10 4.07
C VAL A 138 0.68 -2.88 5.08
N ILE A 139 0.36 -2.47 6.31
CA ILE A 139 1.34 -2.33 7.40
C ILE A 139 1.99 -3.68 7.71
N GLY A 140 1.20 -4.75 7.77
CA GLY A 140 1.70 -6.11 7.97
C GLY A 140 2.68 -6.55 6.88
N MET A 141 2.38 -6.28 5.61
CA MET A 141 3.27 -6.55 4.48
C MET A 141 4.58 -5.74 4.58
N ALA A 142 4.50 -4.46 4.97
CA ALA A 142 5.70 -3.65 5.22
C ALA A 142 6.56 -4.28 6.32
N GLY A 143 5.95 -4.74 7.42
CA GLY A 143 6.62 -5.44 8.50
C GLY A 143 7.31 -6.74 8.03
N ILE A 144 6.60 -7.57 7.26
CA ILE A 144 7.17 -8.80 6.66
C ILE A 144 8.38 -8.46 5.78
N GLY A 145 8.30 -7.38 4.99
CA GLY A 145 9.41 -6.91 4.16
C GLY A 145 10.70 -6.60 4.95
N ILE A 146 10.57 -6.12 6.19
CA ILE A 146 11.71 -5.88 7.09
C ILE A 146 12.28 -7.21 7.62
N LEU A 147 11.41 -8.18 7.90
CA LEU A 147 11.75 -9.46 8.52
C LEU A 147 12.39 -10.44 7.52
N VAL A 148 12.04 -10.36 6.24
CA VAL A 148 12.54 -11.25 5.20
C VAL A 148 13.96 -10.84 4.77
N ALA A 149 14.95 -11.62 5.20
CA ALA A 149 16.37 -11.35 4.94
C ALA A 149 16.73 -11.17 3.44
N PRO A 150 16.19 -11.95 2.49
CA PRO A 150 16.39 -11.72 1.06
C PRO A 150 15.98 -10.31 0.61
N ILE A 151 14.83 -9.80 1.08
CA ILE A 151 14.34 -8.46 0.74
C ILE A 151 15.29 -7.40 1.32
N ARG A 152 15.71 -7.57 2.58
CA ARG A 152 16.66 -6.66 3.24
C ARG A 152 18.03 -6.60 2.57
N ARG A 153 18.44 -7.70 1.94
CA ARG A 153 19.77 -7.85 1.32
C ARG A 153 19.75 -7.65 -0.19
N VAL A 154 18.60 -7.42 -0.81
CA VAL A 154 18.49 -7.17 -2.25
C VAL A 154 19.48 -6.08 -2.71
N GLU A 155 19.62 -4.99 -1.96
CA GLU A 155 20.58 -3.90 -2.26
C GLU A 155 22.05 -4.27 -2.04
N GLN A 156 22.36 -5.34 -1.33
CA GLN A 156 23.72 -5.78 -1.02
C GLN A 156 24.16 -6.96 -1.90
N GLU A 157 23.23 -7.83 -2.30
CA GLU A 157 23.50 -9.07 -3.03
C GLU A 157 23.48 -8.90 -4.55
N LEU A 158 22.75 -7.91 -5.06
CA LEU A 158 22.66 -7.63 -6.49
C LEU A 158 23.53 -6.41 -6.84
N PRO A 159 24.54 -6.57 -7.71
CA PRO A 159 25.36 -5.47 -8.18
C PRO A 159 24.51 -4.46 -8.96
N ASP A 160 24.84 -3.17 -8.80
CA ASP A 160 24.16 -2.10 -9.55
C ASP A 160 24.52 -2.24 -11.04
N ALA A 161 23.48 -2.24 -11.90
CA ALA A 161 23.63 -2.38 -13.35
C ALA A 161 24.13 -1.10 -14.03
N VAL A 162 24.06 0.04 -13.33
CA VAL A 162 24.55 1.34 -13.80
C VAL A 162 25.53 1.89 -12.77
N GLN A 163 26.80 2.02 -13.16
CA GLN A 163 27.81 2.85 -12.48
C GLN A 163 27.71 4.30 -12.93
#